data_AF-N6U4A0-F1
#
_entry.id   AF-N6U4A0-F1
#
_cell.length_a   1.000
_cell.length_b   1.000
_cell.length_c   1.000
_cell.angle_alpha   90.00
_cell.angle_beta   90.00
_cell.angle_gamma   90.00
#
_symmetry.space_group_name_H-M   'P 1'
#
loop_
_entity.id
_entity.type
_entity.pdbx_description
1 polymer ?
#
loop_
_entity_poly.entity_id
_entity_poly.type
_entity_poly.pdbx_seq_one_letter_code
_entity_poly.pdbx_strand_id
1 'polypeptide(L)' 'MWKDLYIPCLEAFYPKLNPGALIVADNIFMPANEDVKRYGEAVRAKPGITSVLLPVGSGIEVSRYDPV' A
#
# COMPACT_ATOMS: atom_id res chain seq x y z
N MET A 1 8.86 13.14 -1.08
CA MET A 1 10.22 12.59 -0.95
C MET A 1 10.08 11.15 -0.45
N TRP A 2 10.85 10.20 -0.99
CA TRP A 2 10.83 8.74 -0.71
C TRP A 2 9.69 7.90 -1.31
N LYS A 3 8.89 8.46 -2.22
CA LYS A 3 7.77 7.73 -2.84
C LYS A 3 8.25 6.62 -3.78
N ASP A 4 9.44 6.79 -4.33
CA ASP A 4 10.21 5.79 -5.07
C ASP A 4 10.50 4.52 -4.24
N LEU A 5 10.50 4.61 -2.92
CA LEU A 5 10.74 3.46 -2.03
C LEU A 5 9.48 2.67 -1.67
N TYR A 6 8.29 3.16 -2.00
CA TYR A 6 7.03 2.52 -1.57
C TYR A 6 6.90 1.07 -2.07
N ILE A 7 7.19 0.84 -3.36
CA ILE A 7 7.17 -0.50 -3.95
C ILE A 7 8.32 -1.36 -3.41
N PRO A 8 9.59 -0.91 -3.40
CA PRO A 8 10.68 -1.66 -2.78
C PRO A 8 10.39 -2.11 -1.34
N CYS A 9 9.80 -1.24 -0.52
CA CYS A 9 9.38 -1.60 0.84
C CYS A 9 8.29 -2.67 0.82
N LEU A 10 7.24 -2.51 0.00
CA LEU A 10 6.19 -3.50 -0.16
C LEU A 10 6.76 -4.89 -0.50
N GLU A 11 7.65 -4.99 -1.47
CA GLU A 11 8.27 -6.25 -1.86
C GLU A 11 9.11 -6.85 -0.72
N ALA A 12 9.79 -6.03 0.07
CA ALA A 12 10.66 -6.48 1.15
C ALA A 12 9.89 -7.04 2.36
N PHE A 13 8.70 -6.50 2.69
CA PHE A 13 7.93 -6.95 3.83
C PHE A 13 6.77 -7.89 3.48
N TYR A 14 6.25 -7.87 2.24
CA TYR A 14 5.10 -8.69 1.85
C TYR A 14 5.27 -10.20 2.16
N PRO A 15 6.43 -10.83 1.89
CA PRO A 15 6.63 -12.25 2.23
C PRO A 15 6.66 -12.56 3.74
N LYS A 16 6.65 -11.53 4.59
CA LYS A 16 6.75 -11.64 6.06
C LYS A 16 5.42 -11.34 6.76
N LEU A 17 4.35 -11.08 6.00
CA LEU A 17 3.05 -10.77 6.56
C LEU A 17 2.37 -12.01 7.13
N ASN A 18 1.89 -11.90 8.36
CA ASN A 18 0.99 -12.90 8.94
C ASN A 18 -0.43 -12.73 8.36
N PRO A 19 -1.25 -13.80 8.30
CA PRO A 19 -2.67 -13.67 7.98
C PRO A 19 -3.34 -12.62 8.87
N GLY A 20 -4.12 -11.73 8.24
CA GLY A 20 -4.78 -10.60 8.90
C GLY A 20 -3.91 -9.33 9.06
N ALA A 21 -2.64 -9.34 8.66
CA ALA A 21 -1.78 -8.16 8.75
C ALA A 21 -2.32 -6.96 7.94
N LEU A 22 -2.08 -5.76 8.46
CA LEU A 22 -2.45 -4.51 7.81
C LEU A 22 -1.21 -3.79 7.28
N ILE A 23 -1.30 -3.32 6.04
CA ILE A 23 -0.38 -2.36 5.43
C ILE A 23 -1.11 -1.02 5.42
N VAL A 24 -0.51 0.00 6.02
CA VAL A 24 -1.09 1.35 6.05
C VAL A 24 -0.09 2.29 5.40
N ALA A 25 -0.44 2.82 4.24
CA ALA A 25 0.39 3.77 3.52
C ALA A 25 -0.25 5.16 3.57
N ASP A 26 0.55 6.15 3.98
CA ASP A 26 0.14 7.55 4.09
C ASP A 26 0.60 8.37 2.88
N ASN A 27 0.00 9.56 2.72
CA ASN A 27 0.28 10.55 1.68
C ASN A 27 0.01 10.04 0.25
N ILE A 28 -1.07 9.25 0.09
CA ILE A 28 -1.47 8.61 -1.17
C ILE A 28 -2.19 9.57 -2.14
N PHE A 29 -2.58 10.77 -1.67
CA PHE A 29 -3.07 11.88 -2.49
C PHE A 29 -2.05 12.99 -2.65
N MET A 30 -1.39 13.42 -1.58
CA MET A 30 -0.59 14.66 -1.57
C MET A 30 0.73 14.50 -0.81
N PRO A 31 1.88 14.92 -1.39
CA PRO A 31 2.04 15.48 -2.74
C PRO A 31 1.91 14.39 -3.81
N ALA A 32 0.95 14.47 -4.75
CA ALA A 32 0.75 13.44 -5.78
C ALA A 32 1.99 13.26 -6.67
N ASN A 33 2.32 12.02 -7.00
CA ASN A 33 3.28 11.70 -8.07
C ASN A 33 2.97 10.30 -8.64
N GLU A 34 3.67 9.94 -9.71
CA GLU A 34 3.45 8.67 -10.40
C GLU A 34 3.73 7.45 -9.50
N ASP A 35 4.75 7.54 -8.63
CA ASP A 35 5.11 6.43 -7.73
C ASP A 35 3.98 6.04 -6.78
N VAL A 36 3.20 7.00 -6.30
CA VAL A 36 2.05 6.71 -5.42
C VAL A 36 0.92 6.03 -6.17
N LYS A 37 0.69 6.38 -7.44
CA LYS A 37 -0.25 5.65 -8.30
C LYS A 37 0.23 4.22 -8.53
N ARG A 38 1.50 4.05 -8.88
CA ARG A 38 2.13 2.73 -9.10
C ARG A 38 2.08 1.88 -7.82
N TYR A 39 2.33 2.47 -6.66
CA TYR A 39 2.19 1.78 -5.38
C TYR A 39 0.76 1.29 -5.14
N GLY A 40 -0.25 2.15 -5.34
CA GLY A 40 -1.66 1.78 -5.18
C GLY A 40 -2.09 0.65 -6.12
N GLU A 41 -1.57 0.62 -7.34
CA GLU A 41 -1.78 -0.49 -8.28
C GLU A 41 -1.05 -1.76 -7.80
N ALA A 42 0.21 -1.65 -7.37
CA ALA A 42 1.02 -2.76 -6.91
C ALA A 42 0.45 -3.44 -5.66
N VAL A 43 0.07 -2.68 -4.63
CA VAL A 43 -0.45 -3.23 -3.37
C VAL A 43 -1.79 -3.95 -3.59
N ARG A 44 -2.67 -3.41 -4.45
CA ARG A 44 -3.97 -4.03 -4.77
C ARG A 44 -3.85 -5.25 -5.68
N ALA A 45 -2.76 -5.37 -6.43
CA ALA A 45 -2.48 -6.54 -7.27
C ALA A 45 -1.84 -7.72 -6.51
N LYS A 46 -1.41 -7.52 -5.25
CA LYS A 46 -0.82 -8.60 -4.46
C LYS A 46 -1.85 -9.69 -4.11
N PRO A 47 -1.51 -10.98 -4.27
CA PRO A 47 -2.41 -12.08 -3.89
C PRO A 47 -2.86 -11.98 -2.43
N GLY A 48 -4.14 -12.25 -2.16
CA GLY A 48 -4.67 -12.17 -0.80
C GLY A 48 -4.71 -10.76 -0.21
N ILE A 49 -4.48 -9.69 -0.99
CA ILE A 49 -4.67 -8.32 -0.50
C ILE A 49 -6.06 -7.80 -0.91
N THR A 50 -6.78 -7.25 0.06
CA THR A 50 -7.93 -6.37 -0.17
C THR A 50 -7.62 -4.99 0.39
N SER A 51 -8.08 -3.92 -0.26
CA SER A 51 -7.71 -2.55 0.14
C SER A 51 -8.87 -1.58 0.10
N VAL A 52 -8.79 -0.54 0.92
CA VAL A 52 -9.66 0.63 0.91
C VAL A 52 -8.81 1.90 0.97
N LEU A 53 -9.17 2.87 0.14
CA LEU A 53 -8.57 4.20 0.16
C LEU A 53 -9.46 5.13 0.98
N LEU A 54 -8.91 5.67 2.06
CA LEU A 54 -9.62 6.56 2.97
C LEU A 54 -9.32 8.02 2.63
N PRO A 55 -10.34 8.90 2.52
CA PRO A 55 -10.15 10.33 2.28
C PRO A 55 -9.81 11.08 3.58
N VAL A 56 -8.80 10.59 4.30
CA VAL A 56 -8.32 11.17 5.56
C VAL A 56 -6.96 11.82 5.31
N GLY A 57 -6.81 13.08 5.74
CA GLY A 57 -5.55 13.82 5.58
C GLY A 57 -5.12 13.93 4.12
N SER A 58 -3.90 13.51 3.83
CA SER A 58 -3.36 13.46 2.46
C SER A 58 -3.62 12.12 1.77
N GLY A 59 -4.66 11.37 2.19
CA GLY A 59 -5.02 10.05 1.67
C GLY A 59 -4.26 8.93 2.36
N ILE A 60 -5.00 7.93 2.87
CA ILE A 60 -4.46 6.73 3.52
C ILE A 60 -5.00 5.49 2.81
N GLU A 61 -4.10 4.67 2.25
CA GLU A 61 -4.44 3.35 1.74
C GLU A 61 -4.30 2.35 2.89
N VAL A 62 -5.38 1.63 3.19
CA VAL A 62 -5.37 0.53 4.16
C VAL A 62 -5.61 -0.77 3.41
N SER A 63 -4.62 -1.66 3.47
CA SER A 63 -4.64 -2.95 2.79
C SER A 63 -4.53 -4.08 3.81
N ARG A 64 -5.43 -5.05 3.75
CA ARG A 64 -5.40 -6.24 4.62
C ARG A 64 -4.92 -7.45 3.81
N TYR A 65 -3.99 -8.20 4.39
CA TYR A 65 -3.58 -9.51 3.90
C TYR A 65 -4.47 -10.61 4.48
N ASP A 66 -5.12 -11.36 3.61
CA ASP A 66 -6.00 -12.49 3.89
C ASP A 66 -5.69 -13.60 2.88
N PRO A 67 -4.58 -14.35 3.09
CA PRO A 67 -4.25 -15.47 2.25
C PRO A 67 -5.29 -16.57 2.47
N VAL A 68 -5.97 -16.95 1.39
CA VAL A 68 -6.90 -18.10 1.36
C VAL A 68 -6.14 -19.39 1.59
#